data_AF-A0A942NPW6-F1
#
_entry.id   AF-A0A942NPW6-F1
#
_cell.length_a   1.000
_cell.length_b   1.000
_cell.length_c   1.000
_cell.angle_alpha   90.00
_cell.angle_beta   90.00
_cell.angle_gamma   90.00
#
_symmetry.space_group_name_H-M   'P 1'
#
loop_
_entity.id
_entity.type
_entity.pdbx_description
1 polymer ?
#
loop_
_entity_poly.entity_id
_entity_poly.type
_entity_poly.pdbx_seq_one_letter_code
_entity_poly.pdbx_strand_id
1 'polypeptide(L)'
;MEEVLARLQGKPNTLLSFDEVAKKLKLQARSERGIQDIPLDAIAGSVGRYTDFTRTFLPRNPSDQQRWVNVKASLEEGGFPPIDVYKVSDVYFVMDGNHRVSVARQEGWKTIQANVIEVSSDVPLAPDTQPDELIVKAEYAEFLRETELNQKRPNIDLSVTIPGQYEKLRQQIHIHQYYACVDRQEDVSFDEALLDWYDTIYIPLAETIRDRGLLRWFPDRTITDFYLWVTEHRDAIQKELGWTLPTETVADALVKKTMRKGKRQETGSWRRAKLLERYTEPLFKDILVPLRVGNAGWQAMEQALDIARREGASIRGLHIEDSKEKFDSPENQELQERFRQCCEEAGVNGTLALEVGDPTGKILERSALVDLIVLKVLYPPATGIAGLASPLRTIITQAARPVLALPGDVIPSTHALLAFDGGSRAKEALFVATYLAERWQINLTVFTALDGSRLSAAIQDEARAYLDLHEINAEYVVEDGPADSVRGVIRERGIDLIVMGGYSGLTIKDFFVGSSVSLVLRESKIPVMICR
;
A
#
# COMPACT_ATOMS: atom_id res chain seq x y z
N MET A 1 -16.76 22.47 22.44
CA MET A 1 -15.45 21.94 22.00
C MET A 1 -15.56 21.05 20.77
N GLU A 2 -16.53 20.12 20.69
CA GLU A 2 -16.68 19.22 19.53
C GLU A 2 -16.88 19.92 18.18
N GLU A 3 -17.69 20.99 18.10
CA GLU A 3 -17.84 21.75 16.84
C GLU A 3 -16.56 22.45 16.39
N VAL A 4 -15.73 22.87 17.34
CA VAL A 4 -14.42 23.50 17.05
C VAL A 4 -13.43 22.43 16.57
N LEU A 5 -13.42 21.26 17.19
CA LEU A 5 -12.61 20.10 16.77
C LEU A 5 -13.02 19.56 15.39
N ALA A 6 -14.33 19.47 15.11
CA ALA A 6 -14.86 19.04 13.83
C ALA A 6 -14.51 20.03 12.69
N ARG A 7 -14.55 21.34 12.97
CA ARG A 7 -14.08 22.38 12.03
C ARG A 7 -12.57 22.30 11.75
N LEU A 8 -11.76 21.93 12.75
CA LEU A 8 -10.32 21.74 12.59
C LEU A 8 -9.98 20.44 11.82
N GLN A 9 -10.83 19.42 11.90
CA GLN A 9 -10.65 18.12 11.22
C GLN A 9 -11.32 18.05 9.84
N GLY A 10 -12.10 19.06 9.44
CA GLY A 10 -12.79 19.11 8.15
C GLY A 10 -13.94 18.10 8.00
N LYS A 11 -14.42 17.50 9.09
CA LYS A 11 -15.53 16.52 9.07
C LYS A 11 -16.85 17.18 9.50
N PRO A 12 -17.97 17.00 8.78
CA PRO A 12 -19.25 17.54 9.20
C PRO A 12 -19.73 16.91 10.52
N ASN A 13 -20.17 17.75 11.47
CA ASN A 13 -20.63 17.33 12.81
C ASN A 13 -22.16 17.16 12.92
N THR A 14 -22.82 16.87 11.80
CA THR A 14 -24.29 16.74 11.71
C THR A 14 -24.69 15.27 11.67
N LEU A 15 -25.85 14.95 12.24
CA LEU A 15 -26.47 13.63 12.10
C LEU A 15 -26.90 13.40 10.65
N LEU A 16 -26.95 12.12 10.25
CA LEU A 16 -27.53 11.74 8.97
C LEU A 16 -29.06 11.91 9.01
N SER A 17 -29.62 12.50 7.96
CA SER A 17 -31.06 12.59 7.75
C SER A 17 -31.58 11.28 7.16
N PHE A 18 -32.51 10.62 7.85
CA PHE A 18 -33.15 9.42 7.31
C PHE A 18 -33.90 9.70 5.99
N ASP A 19 -34.55 10.85 5.86
CA ASP A 19 -35.32 11.17 4.65
C ASP A 19 -34.42 11.35 3.42
N GLU A 20 -33.23 11.92 3.61
CA GLU A 20 -32.24 12.02 2.53
C GLU A 20 -31.70 10.66 2.14
N VAL A 21 -31.40 9.81 3.13
CA VAL A 21 -30.95 8.42 2.91
C VAL A 21 -32.04 7.61 2.20
N ALA A 22 -33.28 7.69 2.67
CA ALA A 22 -34.43 6.98 2.11
C ALA A 22 -34.72 7.42 0.67
N LYS A 23 -34.65 8.73 0.39
CA LYS A 23 -34.84 9.27 -0.96
C LYS A 23 -33.70 8.87 -1.90
N LYS A 24 -32.45 9.00 -1.46
CA LYS A 24 -31.27 8.71 -2.28
C LYS A 24 -31.07 7.21 -2.52
N LEU A 25 -31.24 6.38 -1.50
CA LEU A 25 -31.13 4.92 -1.62
C LEU A 25 -32.44 4.25 -2.09
N LYS A 26 -33.51 5.03 -2.32
CA LYS A 26 -34.86 4.57 -2.74
C LYS A 26 -35.29 3.30 -1.97
N LEU A 27 -35.17 3.36 -0.65
CA LEU A 27 -35.36 2.22 0.24
C LEU A 27 -36.73 1.55 0.06
N GLN A 28 -36.76 0.21 0.06
CA GLN A 28 -37.99 -0.57 -0.13
C GLN A 28 -38.19 -1.57 1.01
N ALA A 29 -39.45 -1.99 1.17
CA ALA A 29 -39.95 -2.95 2.17
C ALA A 29 -39.68 -2.54 3.64
N ARG A 30 -40.71 -2.64 4.47
CA ARG A 30 -40.60 -2.40 5.91
C ARG A 30 -40.99 -3.67 6.64
N SER A 31 -40.14 -4.13 7.54
CA SER A 31 -40.42 -5.27 8.41
C SER A 31 -40.27 -4.88 9.87
N GLU A 32 -41.29 -5.18 10.67
CA GLU A 32 -41.23 -4.97 12.11
C GLU A 32 -40.40 -6.08 12.75
N ARG A 33 -39.39 -5.68 13.54
CA ARG A 33 -38.47 -6.58 14.23
C ARG A 33 -38.70 -6.62 15.75
N GLY A 34 -39.67 -5.84 16.24
CA GLY A 34 -40.03 -5.76 17.66
C GLY A 34 -39.00 -5.04 18.52
N ILE A 35 -39.09 -5.22 19.85
CA ILE A 35 -38.18 -4.64 20.83
C ILE A 35 -36.86 -5.41 20.82
N GLN A 36 -35.75 -4.69 20.68
CA GLN A 36 -34.39 -5.24 20.71
C GLN A 36 -33.45 -4.31 21.48
N ASP A 37 -32.43 -4.88 22.12
CA ASP A 37 -31.30 -4.09 22.62
C ASP A 37 -30.35 -3.79 21.45
N ILE A 38 -30.25 -2.52 21.09
CA ILE A 38 -29.41 -2.08 19.98
C ILE A 38 -28.14 -1.37 20.49
N PRO A 39 -27.01 -1.50 19.79
CA PRO A 39 -25.77 -0.83 20.16
C PRO A 39 -25.84 0.68 19.88
N LEU A 40 -25.44 1.49 20.86
CA LEU A 40 -25.56 2.96 20.82
C LEU A 40 -24.63 3.61 19.78
N ASP A 41 -23.51 2.98 19.44
CA ASP A 41 -22.56 3.40 18.42
C ASP A 41 -23.04 3.13 16.99
N ALA A 42 -23.96 2.19 16.79
CA ALA A 42 -24.61 1.94 15.50
C ALA A 42 -25.73 2.94 15.16
N ILE A 43 -26.08 3.85 16.10
CA ILE A 43 -27.05 4.93 15.85
C ILE A 43 -26.35 6.08 15.11
N ALA A 44 -26.67 6.22 13.82
CA ALA A 44 -25.99 7.12 12.90
C ALA A 44 -26.76 8.42 12.61
N GLY A 45 -28.07 8.43 12.84
CA GLY A 45 -28.92 9.54 12.38
C GLY A 45 -30.29 9.63 13.03
N SER A 46 -31.09 10.57 12.54
CA SER A 46 -32.42 10.89 13.06
C SER A 46 -33.42 11.13 11.93
N VAL A 47 -34.70 10.83 12.19
CA VAL A 47 -35.81 11.19 11.32
C VAL A 47 -36.30 12.59 11.69
N GLY A 48 -36.13 13.56 10.80
CA GLY A 48 -36.67 14.93 10.96
C GLY A 48 -35.98 15.85 11.97
N ARG A 49 -35.17 15.36 12.91
CA ARG A 49 -34.50 16.18 13.96
C ARG A 49 -32.97 16.20 13.89
N TYR A 50 -32.39 15.83 12.75
CA TYR A 50 -30.94 15.69 12.56
C TYR A 50 -30.15 17.01 12.70
N THR A 51 -30.80 18.16 12.55
CA THR A 51 -30.21 19.50 12.74
C THR A 51 -30.19 19.97 14.19
N ASP A 52 -31.02 19.39 15.04
CA ASP A 52 -31.20 19.82 16.44
C ASP A 52 -30.09 19.29 17.36
N PHE A 53 -29.32 18.31 16.88
CA PHE A 53 -28.29 17.61 17.65
C PHE A 53 -26.93 17.58 16.92
N THR A 54 -25.85 17.46 17.68
CA THR A 54 -24.53 17.08 17.13
C THR A 54 -24.53 15.60 16.72
N ARG A 55 -23.49 15.17 16.00
CA ARG A 55 -23.30 13.75 15.62
C ARG A 55 -23.23 12.80 16.83
N THR A 56 -22.87 13.32 18.00
CA THR A 56 -22.87 12.63 19.29
C THR A 56 -24.22 12.66 20.01
N PHE A 57 -25.29 13.17 19.37
CA PHE A 57 -26.62 13.38 19.92
C PHE A 57 -26.69 14.45 21.04
N LEU A 58 -25.76 15.41 21.10
CA LEU A 58 -25.86 16.51 22.06
C LEU A 58 -26.79 17.61 21.53
N PRO A 59 -27.75 18.12 22.32
CA PRO A 59 -28.66 19.18 21.89
C PRO A 59 -27.90 20.45 21.53
N ARG A 60 -28.23 21.05 20.37
CA ARG A 60 -27.65 22.33 19.92
C ARG A 60 -28.44 23.54 20.41
N ASN A 61 -29.74 23.38 20.67
CA ASN A 61 -30.65 24.47 21.02
C ASN A 61 -30.94 24.51 22.54
N PRO A 62 -31.06 25.71 23.15
CA PRO A 62 -31.40 25.86 24.58
C PRO A 62 -32.75 25.27 24.98
N SER A 63 -33.74 25.24 24.07
CA SER A 63 -35.07 24.66 24.31
C SER A 63 -35.05 23.15 24.51
N ASP A 64 -34.11 22.45 23.85
CA ASP A 64 -33.94 21.00 23.99
C ASP A 64 -33.19 20.63 25.27
N GLN A 65 -32.42 21.56 25.86
CA GLN A 65 -31.74 21.35 27.14
C GLN A 65 -32.72 21.14 28.29
N GLN A 66 -33.82 21.89 28.34
CA GLN A 66 -34.82 21.73 29.41
C GLN A 66 -35.52 20.36 29.33
N ARG A 67 -35.84 19.91 28.12
CA ARG A 67 -36.42 18.58 27.88
C ARG A 67 -35.40 17.47 28.18
N TRP A 68 -34.13 17.70 27.86
CA TRP A 68 -33.02 16.80 28.21
C TRP A 68 -32.87 16.62 29.72
N VAL A 69 -32.92 17.70 30.49
CA VAL A 69 -32.87 17.67 31.96
C VAL A 69 -34.03 16.85 32.54
N ASN A 70 -35.24 17.04 32.02
CA ASN A 70 -36.41 16.28 32.46
C ASN A 70 -36.28 14.78 32.15
N VAL A 71 -35.76 14.44 30.96
CA VAL A 71 -35.49 13.03 30.61
C VAL A 71 -34.43 12.43 31.52
N LYS A 72 -33.37 13.18 31.84
CA LYS A 72 -32.34 12.71 32.80
C LYS A 72 -32.92 12.47 34.20
N ALA A 73 -33.82 13.33 34.67
CA ALA A 73 -34.49 13.14 35.96
C ALA A 73 -35.35 11.86 35.98
N SER A 74 -36.06 11.55 34.89
CA SER A 74 -36.87 10.31 34.78
C SER A 74 -36.05 9.02 34.78
N LEU A 75 -34.72 9.08 34.54
CA LEU A 75 -33.85 7.90 34.64
C LEU A 75 -33.81 7.36 36.08
N GLU A 76 -33.84 8.25 37.07
CA GLU A 76 -33.78 7.91 38.49
C GLU A 76 -35.04 7.17 38.99
N GLU A 77 -36.13 7.20 38.19
CA GLU A 77 -37.44 6.63 38.55
C GLU A 77 -37.73 5.25 37.92
N GLY A 78 -36.82 4.67 37.12
CA GLY A 78 -36.99 3.28 36.62
C GLY A 78 -36.56 2.97 35.18
N GLY A 79 -35.74 3.82 34.56
CA GLY A 79 -35.27 3.60 33.18
C GLY A 79 -36.15 4.25 32.11
N PHE A 80 -35.74 4.16 30.84
CA PHE A 80 -36.46 4.76 29.73
C PHE A 80 -37.39 3.74 29.05
N PRO A 81 -38.56 4.15 28.54
CA PRO A 81 -39.28 3.33 27.57
C PRO A 81 -38.39 3.09 26.32
N PRO A 82 -38.65 2.02 25.55
CA PRO A 82 -37.92 1.77 24.30
C PRO A 82 -38.00 2.96 23.34
N ILE A 83 -36.91 3.23 22.62
CA ILE A 83 -36.89 4.23 21.54
C ILE A 83 -37.46 3.63 20.24
N ASP A 84 -37.86 4.44 19.27
CA ASP A 84 -38.33 3.94 17.97
C ASP A 84 -37.26 4.22 16.90
N VAL A 85 -36.84 3.21 16.14
CA VAL A 85 -35.77 3.35 15.15
C VAL A 85 -36.09 2.66 13.81
N TYR A 86 -35.58 3.24 12.72
CA TYR A 86 -35.40 2.51 11.46
C TYR A 86 -34.01 1.88 11.41
N LYS A 87 -33.92 0.63 11.00
CA LYS A 87 -32.66 -0.06 10.70
C LYS A 87 -32.46 -0.12 9.18
N VAL A 88 -31.32 0.34 8.69
CA VAL A 88 -30.91 0.25 7.28
C VAL A 88 -29.55 -0.42 7.25
N SER A 89 -29.46 -1.64 6.72
CA SER A 89 -28.23 -2.45 6.82
C SER A 89 -27.81 -2.58 8.30
N ASP A 90 -26.61 -2.14 8.70
CA ASP A 90 -26.13 -2.25 10.08
C ASP A 90 -26.27 -0.95 10.91
N VAL A 91 -27.04 0.02 10.42
CA VAL A 91 -27.20 1.33 11.07
C VAL A 91 -28.63 1.66 11.45
N TYR A 92 -28.76 2.43 12.53
CA TYR A 92 -30.04 2.84 13.10
C TYR A 92 -30.27 4.35 12.99
N PHE A 93 -31.51 4.71 12.68
CA PHE A 93 -32.00 6.09 12.60
C PHE A 93 -33.13 6.29 13.59
N VAL A 94 -32.98 7.25 14.50
CA VAL A 94 -33.95 7.49 15.58
C VAL A 94 -35.19 8.20 15.03
N MET A 95 -36.34 7.52 15.07
CA MET A 95 -37.65 8.11 14.82
C MET A 95 -38.13 8.89 16.03
N ASP A 96 -38.10 8.25 17.20
CA ASP A 96 -38.45 8.86 18.48
C ASP A 96 -37.47 8.44 19.57
N GLY A 97 -37.17 9.36 20.50
CA GLY A 97 -36.25 9.10 21.61
C GLY A 97 -34.84 9.69 21.48
N ASN A 98 -34.63 10.69 20.60
CA ASN A 98 -33.32 11.35 20.40
C ASN A 98 -32.66 11.85 21.72
N HIS A 99 -33.47 12.38 22.65
CA HIS A 99 -32.98 12.82 23.96
C HIS A 99 -32.58 11.66 24.89
N ARG A 100 -33.26 10.51 24.79
CA ARG A 100 -32.93 9.30 25.55
C ARG A 100 -31.60 8.70 25.07
N VAL A 101 -31.37 8.70 23.75
CA VAL A 101 -30.07 8.33 23.15
C VAL A 101 -28.95 9.24 23.64
N SER A 102 -29.20 10.56 23.68
CA SER A 102 -28.26 11.54 24.21
C SER A 102 -27.86 11.25 25.66
N VAL A 103 -28.85 11.05 26.54
CA VAL A 103 -28.61 10.74 27.96
C VAL A 103 -27.89 9.41 28.11
N ALA A 104 -28.30 8.36 27.40
CA ALA A 104 -27.67 7.04 27.47
C ALA A 104 -26.19 7.08 27.04
N ARG A 105 -25.85 7.84 25.99
CA ARG A 105 -24.45 8.06 25.58
C ARG A 105 -23.65 8.82 26.64
N GLN A 106 -24.24 9.83 27.28
CA GLN A 106 -23.56 10.60 28.33
C GLN A 106 -23.32 9.77 29.60
N GLU A 107 -24.24 8.89 29.96
CA GLU A 107 -24.09 7.96 31.09
C GLU A 107 -23.21 6.73 30.73
N GLY A 108 -22.64 6.68 29.52
CA GLY A 108 -21.69 5.67 29.11
C GLY A 108 -22.29 4.29 28.82
N TRP A 109 -23.59 4.23 28.51
CA TRP A 109 -24.24 2.96 28.18
C TRP A 109 -23.71 2.41 26.85
N LYS A 110 -23.74 1.08 26.70
CA LYS A 110 -23.35 0.39 25.46
C LYS A 110 -24.54 0.11 24.54
N THR A 111 -25.70 -0.16 25.13
CA THR A 111 -26.92 -0.53 24.41
C THR A 111 -28.12 0.25 24.93
N ILE A 112 -29.17 0.31 24.11
CA ILE A 112 -30.48 0.90 24.47
C ILE A 112 -31.60 0.05 23.87
N GLN A 113 -32.71 -0.11 24.59
CA GLN A 113 -33.89 -0.81 24.07
C GLN A 113 -34.58 0.02 23.00
N ALA A 114 -34.90 -0.61 21.87
CA ALA A 114 -35.55 0.04 20.74
C ALA A 114 -36.60 -0.86 20.05
N ASN A 115 -37.72 -0.29 19.63
CA ASN A 115 -38.59 -0.88 18.61
C ASN A 115 -37.95 -0.68 17.24
N VAL A 116 -37.59 -1.78 16.57
CA VAL A 116 -36.84 -1.75 15.31
C VAL A 116 -37.76 -2.01 14.12
N ILE A 117 -37.78 -1.06 13.17
CA ILE A 117 -38.37 -1.25 11.84
C ILE A 117 -37.23 -1.37 10.83
N GLU A 118 -37.03 -2.55 10.26
CA GLU A 118 -35.96 -2.79 9.28
C GLU A 118 -36.43 -2.45 7.87
N VAL A 119 -35.58 -1.70 7.16
CA VAL A 119 -35.77 -1.25 5.79
C VAL A 119 -34.62 -1.78 4.93
N SER A 120 -34.97 -2.47 3.85
CA SER A 120 -33.97 -3.13 3.00
C SER A 120 -33.24 -2.14 2.08
N SER A 121 -31.94 -2.38 1.88
CA SER A 121 -31.06 -1.62 0.98
C SER A 121 -30.10 -2.56 0.26
N ASP A 122 -29.86 -2.31 -1.03
CA ASP A 122 -28.91 -3.08 -1.85
C ASP A 122 -27.44 -2.70 -1.58
N VAL A 123 -27.19 -1.64 -0.79
CA VAL A 123 -25.84 -1.12 -0.53
C VAL A 123 -25.58 -1.05 0.98
N PRO A 124 -24.41 -1.52 1.47
CA PRO A 124 -24.09 -1.46 2.90
C PRO A 124 -23.86 -0.01 3.36
N LEU A 125 -24.37 0.31 4.55
CA LEU A 125 -24.25 1.62 5.18
C LEU A 125 -23.58 1.46 6.55
N ALA A 126 -22.51 2.22 6.80
CA ALA A 126 -21.75 2.18 8.05
C ALA A 126 -22.13 3.35 8.98
N PRO A 127 -22.03 3.20 10.32
CA PRO A 127 -22.43 4.24 11.28
C PRO A 127 -21.69 5.57 11.14
N ASP A 128 -20.47 5.53 10.60
CA ASP A 128 -19.62 6.69 10.43
C ASP A 128 -19.71 7.37 9.05
N THR A 129 -20.54 6.83 8.14
CA THR A 129 -20.73 7.33 6.76
C THR A 129 -20.96 8.84 6.73
N GLN A 130 -20.27 9.54 5.84
CA GLN A 130 -20.42 10.99 5.66
C GLN A 130 -21.53 11.34 4.64
N PRO A 131 -22.14 12.54 4.72
CA PRO A 131 -23.15 12.98 3.74
C PRO A 131 -22.69 12.95 2.28
N ASP A 132 -21.41 13.18 2.01
CA ASP A 132 -20.83 13.14 0.66
C ASP A 132 -20.68 11.69 0.15
N GLU A 133 -20.38 10.75 1.05
CA GLU A 133 -20.31 9.31 0.73
C GLU A 133 -21.70 8.74 0.41
N LEU A 134 -22.78 9.33 0.93
CA LEU A 134 -24.15 8.95 0.57
C LEU A 134 -24.48 9.21 -0.89
N ILE A 135 -23.85 10.20 -1.54
CA ILE A 135 -24.07 10.47 -2.97
C ILE A 135 -23.52 9.30 -3.78
N VAL A 136 -22.30 8.87 -3.48
CA VAL A 136 -21.64 7.75 -4.16
C VAL A 136 -22.39 6.44 -3.94
N LYS A 137 -22.83 6.18 -2.71
CA LYS A 137 -23.63 4.99 -2.38
C LYS A 137 -24.99 4.98 -3.10
N ALA A 138 -25.61 6.13 -3.29
CA ALA A 138 -26.87 6.25 -4.02
C ALA A 138 -26.72 5.98 -5.51
N GLU A 139 -25.67 6.53 -6.13
CA GLU A 139 -25.34 6.24 -7.53
C GLU A 139 -25.07 4.74 -7.72
N TYR A 140 -24.35 4.10 -6.79
CA TYR A 140 -24.10 2.66 -6.87
C TYR A 140 -25.38 1.84 -6.75
N ALA A 141 -26.26 2.18 -5.80
CA ALA A 141 -27.55 1.51 -5.61
C ALA A 141 -28.47 1.67 -6.83
N GLU A 142 -28.42 2.80 -7.53
CA GLU A 142 -29.15 2.99 -8.79
C GLU A 142 -28.55 2.14 -9.90
N PHE A 143 -27.23 2.15 -10.06
CA PHE A 143 -26.53 1.32 -11.05
C PHE A 143 -26.81 -0.18 -10.87
N LEU A 144 -26.78 -0.70 -9.63
CA LEU A 144 -27.06 -2.11 -9.36
C LEU A 144 -28.51 -2.51 -9.69
N ARG A 145 -29.48 -1.63 -9.46
CA ARG A 145 -30.89 -1.93 -9.76
C ARG A 145 -31.22 -1.87 -11.24
N GLU A 146 -30.61 -0.94 -11.97
CA GLU A 146 -30.77 -0.86 -13.42
C GLU A 146 -30.17 -2.07 -14.13
N THR A 147 -29.02 -2.55 -13.64
CA THR A 147 -28.25 -3.61 -14.31
C THR A 147 -28.55 -5.02 -13.80
N GLU A 148 -29.16 -5.12 -12.61
CA GLU A 148 -29.34 -6.38 -11.87
C GLU A 148 -28.02 -7.17 -11.70
N LEU A 149 -26.89 -6.46 -11.71
CA LEU A 149 -25.56 -7.07 -11.78
C LEU A 149 -25.27 -7.93 -10.56
N ASN A 150 -25.78 -7.53 -9.39
CA ASN A 150 -25.69 -8.28 -8.14
C ASN A 150 -26.39 -9.66 -8.19
N GLN A 151 -27.41 -9.83 -9.03
CA GLN A 151 -28.10 -11.10 -9.22
C GLN A 151 -27.42 -11.95 -10.31
N LYS A 152 -27.00 -11.31 -11.41
CA LYS A 152 -26.39 -11.97 -12.57
C LYS A 152 -24.97 -12.49 -12.26
N ARG A 153 -24.24 -11.80 -11.40
CA ARG A 153 -22.86 -12.13 -11.00
C ARG A 153 -22.64 -11.84 -9.50
N PRO A 154 -22.76 -12.86 -8.64
CA PRO A 154 -22.46 -12.70 -7.21
C PRO A 154 -20.97 -12.38 -7.00
N ASN A 155 -20.65 -11.51 -6.03
CA ASN A 155 -19.31 -11.06 -5.64
C ASN A 155 -18.62 -10.02 -6.55
N ILE A 156 -19.37 -9.30 -7.40
CA ILE A 156 -18.81 -8.16 -8.12
C ILE A 156 -18.62 -6.96 -7.17
N ASP A 157 -17.40 -6.40 -7.17
CA ASP A 157 -17.10 -5.12 -6.52
C ASP A 157 -16.76 -4.07 -7.59
N LEU A 158 -17.73 -3.17 -7.82
CA LEU A 158 -17.58 -1.97 -8.64
C LEU A 158 -17.70 -0.70 -7.79
N SER A 159 -17.32 -0.77 -6.51
CA SER A 159 -17.32 0.40 -5.63
C SER A 159 -16.36 1.48 -6.13
N VAL A 160 -16.75 2.74 -5.94
CA VAL A 160 -15.96 3.95 -6.26
C VAL A 160 -15.99 4.89 -5.07
N THR A 161 -15.07 5.87 -5.05
CA THR A 161 -15.00 6.86 -3.95
C THR A 161 -15.32 8.28 -4.40
N ILE A 162 -15.52 8.49 -5.71
CA ILE A 162 -15.79 9.80 -6.31
C ILE A 162 -17.21 9.81 -6.89
N PRO A 163 -18.03 10.85 -6.62
CA PRO A 163 -19.34 11.01 -7.25
C PRO A 163 -19.27 11.14 -8.78
N GLY A 164 -20.32 10.71 -9.47
CA GLY A 164 -20.49 10.78 -10.92
C GLY A 164 -19.75 9.69 -11.71
N GLN A 165 -19.09 8.74 -11.05
CA GLN A 165 -18.29 7.72 -11.72
C GLN A 165 -19.13 6.60 -12.36
N TYR A 166 -20.31 6.30 -11.81
CA TYR A 166 -21.21 5.29 -12.41
C TYR A 166 -21.79 5.72 -13.77
N GLU A 167 -21.91 7.03 -14.01
CA GLU A 167 -22.30 7.54 -15.33
C GLU A 167 -21.21 7.29 -16.37
N LYS A 168 -19.95 7.44 -15.99
CA LYS A 168 -18.81 7.14 -16.86
C LYS A 168 -18.70 5.64 -17.16
N LEU A 169 -18.98 4.78 -16.18
CA LEU A 169 -19.08 3.34 -16.41
C LEU A 169 -20.18 3.02 -17.43
N ARG A 170 -21.38 3.61 -17.29
CA ARG A 170 -22.47 3.45 -18.27
C ARG A 170 -22.05 3.87 -19.67
N GLN A 171 -21.38 5.01 -19.82
CA GLN A 171 -20.88 5.46 -21.11
C GLN A 171 -19.91 4.46 -21.74
N GLN A 172 -18.99 3.89 -20.96
CA GLN A 172 -18.06 2.88 -21.45
C GLN A 172 -18.76 1.60 -21.89
N ILE A 173 -19.75 1.14 -21.13
CA ILE A 173 -20.54 -0.04 -21.47
C ILE A 173 -21.34 0.21 -22.76
N HIS A 174 -21.90 1.40 -22.95
CA HIS A 174 -22.58 1.75 -24.20
C HIS A 174 -21.63 1.79 -25.41
N ILE A 175 -20.41 2.29 -25.23
CA ILE A 175 -19.39 2.25 -26.28
C ILE A 175 -19.04 0.80 -26.61
N HIS A 176 -18.87 -0.05 -25.59
CA HIS A 176 -18.62 -1.48 -25.77
C HIS A 176 -19.78 -2.18 -26.50
N GLN A 177 -21.01 -1.91 -26.08
CA GLN A 177 -22.24 -2.39 -26.72
C GLN A 177 -22.27 -2.04 -28.21
N TYR A 178 -21.97 -0.79 -28.55
CA TYR A 178 -21.93 -0.36 -29.94
C TYR A 178 -20.95 -1.18 -30.79
N TYR A 179 -19.72 -1.38 -30.31
CA TYR A 179 -18.72 -2.19 -31.03
C TYR A 179 -19.09 -3.66 -31.08
N ALA A 180 -19.65 -4.21 -30.00
CA ALA A 180 -20.13 -5.59 -29.97
C ALA A 180 -21.24 -5.82 -31.00
N CYS A 181 -22.17 -4.86 -31.17
CA CYS A 181 -23.19 -4.93 -32.22
C CYS A 181 -22.58 -4.94 -33.62
N VAL A 182 -21.58 -4.08 -33.85
CA VAL A 182 -20.89 -3.98 -35.15
C VAL A 182 -20.15 -5.28 -35.48
N ASP A 183 -19.41 -5.84 -34.53
CA ASP A 183 -18.61 -7.04 -34.72
C ASP A 183 -19.45 -8.30 -34.91
N ARG A 184 -20.57 -8.41 -34.18
CA ARG A 184 -21.49 -9.56 -34.24
C ARG A 184 -22.55 -9.43 -35.33
N GLN A 185 -22.69 -8.26 -35.95
CA GLN A 185 -23.74 -7.92 -36.92
C GLN A 185 -25.17 -8.13 -36.38
N GLU A 186 -25.35 -8.03 -35.07
CA GLU A 186 -26.61 -8.26 -34.37
C GLU A 186 -26.77 -7.23 -33.23
N ASP A 187 -28.01 -6.95 -32.82
CA ASP A 187 -28.27 -6.05 -31.70
C ASP A 187 -27.96 -6.75 -30.37
N VAL A 188 -26.91 -6.29 -29.69
CA VAL A 188 -26.52 -6.74 -28.35
C VAL A 188 -27.25 -5.92 -27.30
N SER A 189 -27.88 -6.59 -26.33
CA SER A 189 -28.55 -5.90 -25.21
C SER A 189 -27.54 -5.20 -24.28
N PHE A 190 -27.97 -4.17 -23.55
CA PHE A 190 -27.10 -3.48 -22.60
C PHE A 190 -26.55 -4.43 -21.53
N ASP A 191 -27.39 -5.35 -21.05
CA ASP A 191 -27.03 -6.35 -20.05
C ASP A 191 -25.97 -7.33 -20.55
N GLU A 192 -26.11 -7.80 -21.79
CA GLU A 192 -25.12 -8.67 -22.41
C GLU A 192 -23.80 -7.93 -22.62
N ALA A 193 -23.86 -6.68 -23.10
CA ALA A 193 -22.68 -5.85 -23.26
C ALA A 193 -21.99 -5.53 -21.93
N LEU A 194 -22.74 -5.34 -20.84
CA LEU A 194 -22.19 -5.13 -19.50
C LEU A 194 -21.38 -6.35 -19.03
N LEU A 195 -21.94 -7.56 -19.19
CA LEU A 195 -21.26 -8.78 -18.77
C LEU A 195 -20.01 -9.04 -19.61
N ASP A 196 -20.11 -8.85 -20.92
CA ASP A 196 -18.98 -9.00 -21.85
C ASP A 196 -17.88 -7.96 -21.57
N TRP A 197 -18.25 -6.68 -21.36
CA TRP A 197 -17.33 -5.61 -20.97
C TRP A 197 -16.63 -5.92 -19.64
N TYR A 198 -17.39 -6.42 -18.66
CA TYR A 198 -16.83 -6.74 -17.34
C TYR A 198 -15.77 -7.84 -17.45
N ASP A 199 -16.10 -8.93 -18.17
CA ASP A 199 -15.24 -10.10 -18.29
C ASP A 199 -14.02 -9.85 -19.21
N THR A 200 -14.18 -9.05 -20.28
CA THR A 200 -13.13 -8.87 -21.31
C THR A 200 -12.30 -7.59 -21.16
N ILE A 201 -12.83 -6.56 -20.49
CA ILE A 201 -12.15 -5.25 -20.36
C ILE A 201 -11.85 -4.93 -18.90
N TYR A 202 -12.85 -5.00 -18.02
CA TYR A 202 -12.69 -4.58 -16.63
C TYR A 202 -11.80 -5.56 -15.85
N ILE A 203 -12.10 -6.87 -15.84
CA ILE A 203 -11.34 -7.88 -15.07
C ILE A 203 -9.85 -7.88 -15.44
N PRO A 204 -9.44 -7.98 -16.72
CA PRO A 204 -8.01 -8.05 -17.05
C PRO A 204 -7.23 -6.81 -16.57
N LEU A 205 -7.84 -5.62 -16.66
CA LEU A 205 -7.21 -4.41 -16.17
C LEU A 205 -7.21 -4.35 -14.64
N ALA A 206 -8.31 -4.74 -13.99
CA ALA A 206 -8.44 -4.80 -12.54
C ALA A 206 -7.43 -5.77 -11.92
N GLU A 207 -7.22 -6.95 -12.52
CA GLU A 207 -6.21 -7.92 -12.13
C GLU A 207 -4.81 -7.36 -12.34
N THR A 208 -4.53 -6.73 -13.48
CA THR A 208 -3.24 -6.05 -13.70
C THR A 208 -2.96 -4.97 -12.64
N ILE A 209 -3.98 -4.20 -12.25
CA ILE A 209 -3.88 -3.17 -11.21
C ILE A 209 -3.59 -3.81 -9.84
N ARG A 210 -4.24 -4.94 -9.54
CA ARG A 210 -4.10 -5.70 -8.30
C ARG A 210 -2.74 -6.39 -8.21
N ASP A 211 -2.35 -7.17 -9.21
CA ASP A 211 -1.11 -7.95 -9.28
C ASP A 211 0.13 -7.06 -9.20
N ARG A 212 0.05 -5.86 -9.79
CA ARG A 212 1.15 -4.87 -9.75
C ARG A 212 1.10 -3.97 -8.51
N GLY A 213 0.11 -4.17 -7.64
CA GLY A 213 -0.07 -3.42 -6.39
C GLY A 213 -0.22 -1.92 -6.61
N LEU A 214 -0.83 -1.48 -7.73
CA LEU A 214 -0.81 -0.06 -8.13
C LEU A 214 -1.67 0.83 -7.23
N LEU A 215 -2.67 0.25 -6.55
CA LEU A 215 -3.48 0.95 -5.54
C LEU A 215 -2.67 1.52 -4.38
N ARG A 216 -1.45 1.03 -4.13
CA ARG A 216 -0.55 1.57 -3.09
C ARG A 216 -0.19 3.05 -3.29
N TRP A 217 -0.35 3.56 -4.50
CA TRP A 217 -0.09 4.96 -4.86
C TRP A 217 -1.31 5.88 -4.69
N PHE A 218 -2.48 5.28 -4.46
CA PHE A 218 -3.77 5.96 -4.30
C PHE A 218 -4.46 5.45 -3.03
N PRO A 219 -3.91 5.77 -1.84
CA PRO A 219 -4.58 5.43 -0.59
C PRO A 219 -5.99 6.05 -0.61
N ASP A 220 -6.97 5.29 -0.13
CA ASP A 220 -8.39 5.66 -0.12
C ASP A 220 -9.07 5.68 -1.50
N ARG A 221 -8.56 4.91 -2.47
CA ARG A 221 -9.21 4.68 -3.79
C ARG A 221 -9.44 3.21 -4.07
N THR A 222 -10.51 2.92 -4.81
CA THR A 222 -10.84 1.55 -5.24
C THR A 222 -10.15 1.18 -6.55
N ILE A 223 -10.17 -0.11 -6.90
CA ILE A 223 -9.71 -0.59 -8.22
C ILE A 223 -10.48 0.11 -9.34
N THR A 224 -11.80 0.27 -9.17
CA THR A 224 -12.68 0.92 -10.14
C THR A 224 -12.35 2.39 -10.34
N ASP A 225 -12.02 3.13 -9.27
CA ASP A 225 -11.56 4.52 -9.38
C ASP A 225 -10.30 4.63 -10.26
N PHE A 226 -9.37 3.70 -10.09
CA PHE A 226 -8.12 3.69 -10.84
C PHE A 226 -8.34 3.24 -12.30
N TYR A 227 -9.19 2.23 -12.52
CA TYR A 227 -9.64 1.81 -13.85
C TYR A 227 -10.21 3.01 -14.64
N LEU A 228 -11.17 3.74 -14.06
CA LEU A 228 -11.80 4.90 -14.71
C LEU A 228 -10.78 6.00 -15.02
N TRP A 229 -9.87 6.27 -14.09
CA TRP A 229 -8.82 7.25 -14.34
C TRP A 229 -7.89 6.89 -15.50
N VAL A 230 -7.46 5.62 -15.58
CA VAL A 230 -6.60 5.11 -16.67
C VAL A 230 -7.30 5.26 -18.02
N THR A 231 -8.58 4.88 -18.10
CA THR A 231 -9.35 4.96 -19.34
C THR A 231 -9.54 6.40 -19.83
N GLU A 232 -9.80 7.35 -18.94
CA GLU A 232 -9.98 8.77 -19.30
C GLU A 232 -8.70 9.45 -19.79
N HIS A 233 -7.55 9.04 -19.25
CA HIS A 233 -6.27 9.69 -19.55
C HIS A 233 -5.49 8.96 -20.64
N ARG A 234 -6.04 7.89 -21.22
CA ARG A 234 -5.40 7.03 -22.22
C ARG A 234 -4.82 7.81 -23.39
N ASP A 235 -5.60 8.66 -24.04
CA ASP A 235 -5.17 9.42 -25.23
C ASP A 235 -4.05 10.41 -24.91
N ALA A 236 -4.09 11.02 -23.72
CA ALA A 236 -3.06 11.92 -23.26
C ALA A 236 -1.75 11.16 -22.95
N ILE A 237 -1.86 9.99 -22.32
CA ILE A 237 -0.72 9.13 -21.99
C ILE A 237 -0.08 8.56 -23.27
N GLN A 238 -0.90 8.17 -24.24
CA GLN A 238 -0.47 7.61 -25.52
C GLN A 238 0.25 8.65 -26.41
N LYS A 239 -0.27 9.88 -26.46
CA LYS A 239 0.37 11.00 -27.18
C LYS A 239 1.71 11.41 -26.58
N GLU A 240 1.86 11.33 -25.26
CA GLU A 240 3.06 11.78 -24.54
C GLU A 240 4.20 10.73 -24.58
N LEU A 241 3.86 9.45 -24.74
CA LEU A 241 4.82 8.33 -24.82
C LEU A 241 5.21 7.94 -26.25
N GLY A 242 4.46 8.41 -27.26
CA GLY A 242 4.74 8.17 -28.67
C GLY A 242 4.51 6.74 -29.16
N TRP A 243 3.85 5.88 -28.37
CA TRP A 243 3.59 4.47 -28.70
C TRP A 243 2.09 4.12 -28.53
N THR A 244 1.53 3.33 -29.45
CA THR A 244 0.25 2.62 -29.25
C THR A 244 0.49 1.46 -28.29
N LEU A 245 0.18 1.65 -27.01
CA LEU A 245 0.41 0.65 -25.97
C LEU A 245 -0.90 -0.06 -25.57
N PRO A 246 -0.87 -1.38 -25.32
CA PRO A 246 -1.95 -2.09 -24.62
C PRO A 246 -2.19 -1.50 -23.23
N THR A 247 -3.43 -1.60 -22.73
CA THR A 247 -3.90 -0.95 -21.49
C THR A 247 -3.05 -1.30 -20.26
N GLU A 248 -2.49 -2.50 -20.22
CA GLU A 248 -1.60 -2.98 -19.15
C GLU A 248 -0.28 -2.19 -19.06
N THR A 249 0.21 -1.63 -20.17
CA THR A 249 1.47 -0.87 -20.22
C THR A 249 1.26 0.62 -19.93
N VAL A 250 0.02 1.12 -20.08
CA VAL A 250 -0.38 2.50 -19.70
C VAL A 250 -0.23 2.68 -18.19
N ALA A 251 -0.56 1.65 -17.41
CA ALA A 251 -0.38 1.61 -15.96
C ALA A 251 1.09 1.80 -15.55
N ASP A 252 2.04 1.18 -16.27
CA ASP A 252 3.49 1.34 -16.03
C ASP A 252 3.98 2.75 -16.36
N ALA A 253 3.44 3.37 -17.41
CA ALA A 253 3.78 4.72 -17.76
C ALA A 253 3.18 5.77 -16.80
N LEU A 254 2.06 5.45 -16.16
CA LEU A 254 1.44 6.28 -15.13
C LEU A 254 2.27 6.30 -13.84
N VAL A 255 2.89 5.19 -13.47
CA VAL A 255 3.90 5.14 -12.39
C VAL A 255 5.04 6.14 -12.69
N LYS A 256 5.50 6.23 -13.94
CA LYS A 256 6.55 7.21 -14.35
C LYS A 256 6.10 8.68 -14.19
N LYS A 257 4.81 9.01 -14.39
CA LYS A 257 4.30 10.40 -14.28
C LYS A 257 4.01 10.82 -12.84
N THR A 258 3.42 9.93 -12.02
CA THR A 258 3.12 10.22 -10.61
C THR A 258 4.41 10.40 -9.79
N MET A 259 5.49 9.68 -10.15
CA MET A 259 6.81 9.85 -9.55
C MET A 259 7.47 11.21 -9.83
N ARG A 260 7.14 11.88 -10.96
CA ARG A 260 7.62 13.25 -11.25
C ARG A 260 6.92 14.31 -10.39
N LYS A 261 5.73 14.02 -9.83
CA LYS A 261 5.06 14.85 -8.82
C LYS A 261 5.23 14.19 -7.44
N GLY A 262 6.44 14.28 -6.91
CA GLY A 262 6.90 13.59 -5.71
C GLY A 262 5.95 13.66 -4.52
N LYS A 263 5.41 12.50 -4.14
CA LYS A 263 5.08 12.18 -2.75
C LYS A 263 6.11 11.15 -2.30
N ARG A 264 6.99 11.55 -1.37
CA ARG A 264 8.03 10.70 -0.77
C ARG A 264 7.30 9.52 -0.12
N GLN A 265 7.55 8.28 -0.57
CA GLN A 265 6.92 7.11 0.05
C GLN A 265 7.30 7.04 1.53
N GLU A 266 6.34 6.71 2.40
CA GLU A 266 6.57 6.53 3.84
C GLU A 266 7.46 5.32 4.10
N THR A 267 8.33 5.42 5.12
CA THR A 267 9.23 4.34 5.55
C THR A 267 8.44 3.09 5.93
N GLY A 268 8.88 1.90 5.50
CA GLY A 268 8.20 0.64 5.79
C GLY A 268 6.92 0.37 4.98
N SER A 269 6.56 1.21 3.99
CA SER A 269 5.40 0.96 3.12
C SER A 269 5.54 -0.32 2.30
N TRP A 270 6.76 -0.64 1.86
CA TRP A 270 7.07 -1.87 1.13
C TRP A 270 6.85 -3.11 2.02
N ARG A 271 7.41 -3.12 3.22
CA ARG A 271 7.14 -4.18 4.22
C ARG A 271 5.65 -4.36 4.51
N ARG A 272 4.90 -3.26 4.70
CA ARG A 272 3.46 -3.32 5.00
C ARG A 272 2.65 -3.94 3.86
N ALA A 273 3.04 -3.69 2.61
CA ALA A 273 2.43 -4.32 1.45
C ALA A 273 2.76 -5.82 1.38
N LYS A 274 3.98 -6.23 1.72
CA LYS A 274 4.47 -7.62 1.61
C LYS A 274 4.20 -8.51 2.84
N LEU A 275 3.60 -7.96 3.89
CA LEU A 275 3.41 -8.64 5.18
C LEU A 275 2.51 -9.89 5.09
N LEU A 276 1.51 -9.88 4.22
CA LEU A 276 0.61 -11.02 3.97
C LEU A 276 1.14 -11.97 2.87
N GLU A 277 1.83 -11.43 1.86
CA GLU A 277 2.29 -12.18 0.68
C GLU A 277 3.51 -13.06 0.96
N ARG A 278 4.32 -12.78 2.00
CA ARG A 278 5.57 -13.54 2.28
C ARG A 278 5.37 -15.04 2.53
N TYR A 279 4.17 -15.45 2.93
CA TYR A 279 3.86 -16.86 3.23
C TYR A 279 3.41 -17.63 1.99
N THR A 280 3.06 -16.93 0.92
CA THR A 280 2.47 -17.52 -0.29
C THR A 280 3.31 -17.27 -1.54
N GLU A 281 4.16 -16.23 -1.55
CA GLU A 281 4.91 -15.80 -2.73
C GLU A 281 6.38 -15.46 -2.44
N PRO A 282 7.28 -15.61 -3.43
CA PRO A 282 8.66 -15.12 -3.34
C PRO A 282 8.71 -13.61 -3.13
N LEU A 283 9.62 -13.16 -2.26
CA LEU A 283 9.76 -11.74 -1.92
C LEU A 283 10.41 -10.94 -3.05
N PHE A 284 11.29 -11.57 -3.83
CA PHE A 284 12.02 -10.93 -4.93
C PHE A 284 11.62 -11.56 -6.27
N LYS A 285 10.54 -11.06 -6.90
CA LYS A 285 10.08 -11.57 -8.20
C LYS A 285 10.79 -10.91 -9.39
N ASP A 286 11.08 -9.62 -9.28
CA ASP A 286 11.81 -8.87 -10.30
C ASP A 286 13.06 -8.23 -9.68
N ILE A 287 14.23 -8.50 -10.29
CA ILE A 287 15.53 -8.00 -9.82
C ILE A 287 16.14 -7.07 -10.86
N LEU A 288 16.38 -5.81 -10.51
CA LEU A 288 17.04 -4.83 -11.36
C LEU A 288 18.56 -4.92 -11.22
N VAL A 289 19.25 -5.10 -12.35
CA VAL A 289 20.71 -5.11 -12.43
C VAL A 289 21.17 -4.04 -13.45
N PRO A 290 21.72 -2.92 -12.98
CA PRO A 290 22.36 -1.94 -13.85
C PRO A 290 23.68 -2.47 -14.39
N LEU A 291 23.78 -2.57 -15.71
CA LEU A 291 24.94 -3.09 -16.42
C LEU A 291 25.69 -1.98 -17.13
N ARG A 292 27.01 -2.05 -17.09
CA ARG A 292 27.91 -1.19 -17.86
C ARG A 292 28.85 -2.09 -18.67
N VAL A 293 29.29 -1.59 -19.81
CA VAL A 293 30.37 -2.20 -20.58
C VAL A 293 31.62 -2.26 -19.68
N GLY A 294 32.07 -3.48 -19.34
CA GLY A 294 33.17 -3.74 -18.39
C GLY A 294 32.83 -4.75 -17.28
N ASN A 295 33.85 -5.25 -16.57
CA ASN A 295 33.73 -6.42 -15.69
C ASN A 295 32.93 -6.20 -14.39
N ALA A 296 32.87 -4.95 -13.89
CA ALA A 296 32.28 -4.67 -12.59
C ALA A 296 30.76 -4.92 -12.50
N GLY A 297 30.02 -4.64 -13.59
CA GLY A 297 28.57 -4.89 -13.64
C GLY A 297 28.22 -6.38 -13.66
N TRP A 298 29.11 -7.22 -14.21
CA TRP A 298 28.86 -8.65 -14.33
C TRP A 298 28.97 -9.41 -13.00
N GLN A 299 29.75 -8.91 -12.04
CA GLN A 299 29.74 -9.46 -10.68
C GLN A 299 28.38 -9.23 -10.00
N ALA A 300 27.73 -8.08 -10.25
CA ALA A 300 26.37 -7.83 -9.78
C ALA A 300 25.34 -8.73 -10.47
N MET A 301 25.53 -9.00 -11.75
CA MET A 301 24.72 -9.96 -12.50
C MET A 301 24.84 -11.37 -11.92
N GLU A 302 26.05 -11.85 -11.64
CA GLU A 302 26.29 -13.19 -11.09
C GLU A 302 25.59 -13.38 -9.73
N GLN A 303 25.75 -12.42 -8.81
CA GLN A 303 25.01 -12.46 -7.54
C GLN A 303 23.48 -12.40 -7.75
N ALA A 304 23.00 -11.58 -8.69
CA ALA A 304 21.58 -11.46 -8.97
C ALA A 304 21.00 -12.77 -9.53
N LEU A 305 21.75 -13.49 -10.37
CA LEU A 305 21.37 -14.80 -10.91
C LEU A 305 21.29 -15.86 -9.81
N ASP A 306 22.19 -15.84 -8.82
CA ASP A 306 22.10 -16.73 -7.66
C ASP A 306 20.81 -16.51 -6.86
N ILE A 307 20.44 -15.24 -6.65
CA ILE A 307 19.20 -14.89 -5.96
C ILE A 307 17.99 -15.28 -6.82
N ALA A 308 18.02 -14.98 -8.12
CA ALA A 308 16.92 -15.30 -9.02
C ALA A 308 16.65 -16.79 -9.11
N ARG A 309 17.68 -17.64 -9.10
CA ARG A 309 17.52 -19.11 -9.06
C ARG A 309 16.86 -19.59 -7.77
N ARG A 310 17.20 -18.98 -6.62
CA ARG A 310 16.58 -19.34 -5.32
C ARG A 310 15.11 -18.90 -5.23
N GLU A 311 14.79 -17.77 -5.84
CA GLU A 311 13.47 -17.13 -5.75
C GLU A 311 12.53 -17.47 -6.91
N GLY A 312 13.04 -18.03 -8.02
CA GLY A 312 12.29 -18.10 -9.27
C GLY A 312 12.04 -16.72 -9.90
N ALA A 313 12.96 -15.78 -9.68
CA ALA A 313 12.83 -14.39 -10.08
C ALA A 313 13.17 -14.16 -11.56
N SER A 314 12.71 -13.04 -12.11
CA SER A 314 13.15 -12.53 -13.41
C SER A 314 14.20 -11.41 -13.25
N ILE A 315 15.22 -11.43 -14.10
CA ILE A 315 16.24 -10.38 -14.16
C ILE A 315 15.81 -9.27 -15.12
N ARG A 316 15.87 -8.02 -14.64
CA ARG A 316 15.71 -6.80 -15.43
C ARG A 316 17.09 -6.14 -15.58
N GLY A 317 17.74 -6.38 -16.71
CA GLY A 317 18.98 -5.68 -17.05
C GLY A 317 18.68 -4.24 -17.47
N LEU A 318 19.51 -3.29 -17.02
CA LEU A 318 19.42 -1.89 -17.43
C LEU A 318 20.80 -1.40 -17.86
N HIS A 319 20.97 -1.13 -19.15
CA HIS A 319 22.14 -0.45 -19.68
C HIS A 319 21.79 0.97 -20.09
N ILE A 320 22.68 1.91 -19.78
CA ILE A 320 22.44 3.35 -19.93
C ILE A 320 23.57 3.94 -20.74
N GLU A 321 23.20 4.55 -21.87
CA GLU A 321 24.11 5.23 -22.80
C GLU A 321 23.88 6.75 -22.79
N ASP A 322 24.86 7.47 -23.32
CA ASP A 322 24.88 8.90 -23.57
C ASP A 322 23.97 9.28 -24.75
N SER A 323 23.84 8.41 -25.77
CA SER A 323 23.03 8.69 -26.97
C SER A 323 22.38 7.46 -27.58
N LYS A 324 21.23 7.67 -28.25
CA LYS A 324 20.47 6.60 -28.91
C LYS A 324 21.21 6.01 -30.10
N GLU A 325 22.08 6.78 -30.75
CA GLU A 325 22.87 6.35 -31.91
C GLU A 325 23.80 5.19 -31.58
N LYS A 326 24.19 5.04 -30.31
CA LYS A 326 25.05 3.95 -29.86
C LYS A 326 24.28 2.68 -29.48
N PHE A 327 22.94 2.67 -29.56
CA PHE A 327 22.15 1.47 -29.22
C PHE A 327 22.51 0.27 -30.10
N ASP A 328 22.77 0.52 -31.38
CA ASP A 328 23.17 -0.50 -32.36
C ASP A 328 24.70 -0.65 -32.45
N SER A 329 25.46 -0.13 -31.49
CA SER A 329 26.91 -0.30 -31.47
C SER A 329 27.29 -1.76 -31.23
N PRO A 330 28.44 -2.23 -31.79
CA PRO A 330 28.93 -3.59 -31.54
C PRO A 330 29.08 -3.92 -30.05
N GLU A 331 29.46 -2.94 -29.23
CA GLU A 331 29.61 -3.10 -27.77
C GLU A 331 28.27 -3.40 -27.09
N ASN A 332 27.18 -2.76 -27.52
CA ASN A 332 25.85 -3.00 -26.97
C ASN A 332 25.23 -4.32 -27.46
N GLN A 333 25.54 -4.71 -28.70
CA GLN A 333 25.17 -6.05 -29.20
C GLN A 333 25.89 -7.15 -28.42
N GLU A 334 27.19 -6.99 -28.15
CA GLU A 334 27.96 -7.92 -27.30
C GLU A 334 27.41 -7.98 -25.88
N LEU A 335 27.03 -6.83 -25.30
CA LEU A 335 26.42 -6.77 -23.97
C LEU A 335 25.07 -7.49 -23.94
N GLN A 336 24.22 -7.30 -24.94
CA GLN A 336 22.92 -7.99 -25.07
C GLN A 336 23.09 -9.50 -25.19
N GLU A 337 24.02 -9.94 -26.04
CA GLU A 337 24.28 -11.35 -26.25
C GLU A 337 24.84 -12.02 -24.99
N ARG A 338 25.82 -11.37 -24.34
CA ARG A 338 26.37 -11.85 -23.07
C ARG A 338 25.31 -11.91 -21.98
N PHE A 339 24.42 -10.92 -21.90
CA PHE A 339 23.32 -10.93 -20.94
C PHE A 339 22.39 -12.12 -21.17
N ARG A 340 21.99 -12.34 -22.43
CA ARG A 340 21.13 -13.45 -22.84
C ARG A 340 21.78 -14.78 -22.49
N GLN A 341 23.05 -14.97 -22.83
CA GLN A 341 23.82 -16.17 -22.51
C GLN A 341 23.86 -16.43 -20.99
N CYS A 342 24.16 -15.43 -20.16
CA CYS A 342 24.18 -15.59 -18.71
C CYS A 342 22.81 -15.99 -18.14
N CYS A 343 21.71 -15.48 -18.71
CA CYS A 343 20.36 -15.84 -18.29
C CYS A 343 20.00 -17.27 -18.70
N GLU A 344 20.34 -17.66 -19.94
CA GLU A 344 20.11 -19.01 -20.48
C GLU A 344 20.91 -20.07 -19.70
N GLU A 345 22.20 -19.82 -19.42
CA GLU A 345 23.06 -20.71 -18.63
C GLU A 345 22.56 -20.90 -17.19
N ALA A 346 21.98 -19.86 -16.60
CA ALA A 346 21.41 -19.91 -15.27
C ALA A 346 19.97 -20.47 -15.25
N GLY A 347 19.32 -20.63 -16.40
CA GLY A 347 17.90 -21.03 -16.50
C GLY A 347 16.93 -19.98 -15.95
N VAL A 348 17.27 -18.69 -16.05
CA VAL A 348 16.52 -17.57 -15.47
C VAL A 348 15.93 -16.70 -16.58
N ASN A 349 14.68 -16.25 -16.42
CA ASN A 349 14.07 -15.32 -17.35
C ASN A 349 14.70 -13.92 -17.21
N GLY A 350 15.20 -13.36 -18.31
CA GLY A 350 15.89 -12.07 -18.31
C GLY A 350 15.45 -11.17 -19.46
N THR A 351 15.28 -9.88 -19.17
CA THR A 351 15.07 -8.85 -20.20
C THR A 351 16.03 -7.69 -19.98
N LEU A 352 16.74 -7.25 -21.02
CA LEU A 352 17.65 -6.12 -20.98
C LEU A 352 17.03 -4.89 -21.67
N ALA A 353 17.03 -3.76 -20.97
CA ALA A 353 16.60 -2.47 -21.51
C ALA A 353 17.81 -1.56 -21.77
N LEU A 354 17.84 -0.94 -22.94
CA LEU A 354 18.75 0.15 -23.29
C LEU A 354 18.05 1.50 -23.10
N GLU A 355 18.64 2.40 -22.33
CA GLU A 355 18.11 3.75 -22.11
C GLU A 355 19.18 4.83 -22.31
N VAL A 356 18.70 6.07 -22.53
CA VAL A 356 19.56 7.27 -22.56
C VAL A 356 19.23 8.17 -21.39
N GLY A 357 20.25 8.67 -20.69
CA GLY A 357 20.10 9.69 -19.66
C GLY A 357 21.02 9.49 -18.46
N ASP A 358 20.68 10.16 -17.34
CA ASP A 358 21.42 10.04 -16.08
C ASP A 358 21.24 8.64 -15.46
N PRO A 359 22.33 7.90 -15.18
CA PRO A 359 22.25 6.57 -14.59
C PRO A 359 21.44 6.50 -13.31
N THR A 360 21.63 7.46 -12.42
CA THR A 360 20.99 7.48 -11.10
C THR A 360 19.48 7.65 -11.23
N GLY A 361 19.05 8.63 -12.02
CA GLY A 361 17.64 8.90 -12.28
C GLY A 361 16.93 7.72 -12.94
N LYS A 362 17.57 7.08 -13.93
CA LYS A 362 17.00 5.91 -14.63
C LYS A 362 16.89 4.67 -13.76
N ILE A 363 17.88 4.41 -12.90
CA ILE A 363 17.81 3.34 -11.91
C ILE A 363 16.64 3.59 -10.95
N LEU A 364 16.47 4.83 -10.48
CA LEU A 364 15.35 5.19 -9.60
C LEU A 364 13.99 5.07 -10.30
N GLU A 365 13.87 5.50 -11.56
CA GLU A 365 12.66 5.32 -12.37
C GLU A 365 12.28 3.83 -12.49
N ARG A 366 13.26 2.95 -12.71
CA ARG A 366 13.06 1.50 -12.84
C ARG A 366 12.88 0.80 -11.50
N SER A 367 13.41 1.35 -10.41
CA SER A 367 13.31 0.75 -9.06
C SER A 367 11.86 0.54 -8.59
N ALA A 368 10.92 1.32 -9.11
CA ALA A 368 9.51 1.20 -8.75
C ALA A 368 8.87 -0.11 -9.22
N LEU A 369 9.36 -0.65 -10.34
CA LEU A 369 8.81 -1.79 -11.06
C LEU A 369 9.47 -3.12 -10.67
N VAL A 370 10.42 -3.09 -9.73
CA VAL A 370 11.16 -4.26 -9.26
C VAL A 370 11.01 -4.42 -7.76
N ASP A 371 11.46 -5.55 -7.22
CA ASP A 371 11.45 -5.83 -5.79
C ASP A 371 12.84 -5.75 -5.16
N LEU A 372 13.90 -5.89 -5.96
CA LEU A 372 15.29 -5.81 -5.51
C LEU A 372 16.15 -5.06 -6.54
N ILE A 373 17.10 -4.25 -6.06
CA ILE A 373 18.15 -3.66 -6.90
C ILE A 373 19.49 -4.27 -6.50
N VAL A 374 20.24 -4.83 -7.45
CA VAL A 374 21.58 -5.38 -7.20
C VAL A 374 22.62 -4.50 -7.88
N LEU A 375 23.57 -3.98 -7.10
CA LEU A 375 24.55 -2.99 -7.55
C LEU A 375 25.97 -3.39 -7.14
N LYS A 376 26.93 -3.28 -8.07
CA LYS A 376 28.35 -3.27 -7.71
C LYS A 376 28.74 -1.92 -7.11
N VAL A 377 29.40 -1.94 -5.97
CA VAL A 377 29.97 -0.73 -5.35
C VAL A 377 31.37 -0.51 -5.90
N LEU A 378 31.49 0.44 -6.81
CA LEU A 378 32.79 0.88 -7.35
C LEU A 378 33.42 2.00 -6.52
N TYR A 379 32.58 2.92 -6.06
CA TYR A 379 33.00 4.09 -5.29
C TYR A 379 32.08 4.21 -4.06
N PRO A 380 32.51 3.69 -2.89
CA PRO A 380 31.73 3.83 -1.67
C PRO A 380 31.58 5.32 -1.30
N PRO A 381 30.45 5.73 -0.72
CA PRO A 381 30.21 7.13 -0.38
C PRO A 381 31.27 7.66 0.59
N ALA A 382 31.88 8.79 0.24
CA ALA A 382 32.86 9.47 1.08
C ALA A 382 32.22 9.99 2.39
N THR A 383 33.04 10.29 3.39
CA THR A 383 32.58 10.94 4.63
C THR A 383 32.33 12.44 4.41
N GLY A 384 31.42 13.03 5.18
CA GLY A 384 31.11 14.45 5.14
C GLY A 384 30.29 14.89 3.92
N ILE A 385 30.38 16.16 3.55
CA ILE A 385 29.52 16.80 2.54
C ILE A 385 29.72 16.18 1.15
N ALA A 386 30.93 15.72 0.82
CA ALA A 386 31.24 15.05 -0.44
C ALA A 386 30.46 13.74 -0.62
N GLY A 387 30.10 13.05 0.47
CA GLY A 387 29.28 11.84 0.45
C GLY A 387 27.80 12.08 0.15
N LEU A 388 27.30 13.32 0.29
CA LEU A 388 25.89 13.66 0.00
C LEU A 388 25.57 13.58 -1.49
N ALA A 389 26.55 13.87 -2.35
CA ALA A 389 26.40 13.84 -3.80
C ALA A 389 26.66 12.46 -4.43
N SER A 390 26.92 11.42 -3.62
CA SER A 390 27.20 10.08 -4.13
C SER A 390 25.98 9.49 -4.85
N PRO A 391 26.10 9.05 -6.11
CA PRO A 391 25.01 8.35 -6.82
C PRO A 391 24.45 7.16 -6.06
N LEU A 392 25.33 6.37 -5.41
CA LEU A 392 24.93 5.21 -4.62
C LEU A 392 24.10 5.63 -3.39
N ARG A 393 24.50 6.71 -2.71
CA ARG A 393 23.70 7.26 -1.60
C ARG A 393 22.35 7.76 -2.07
N THR A 394 22.28 8.44 -3.21
CA THR A 394 21.01 8.88 -3.81
C THR A 394 20.11 7.68 -4.10
N ILE A 395 20.64 6.60 -4.68
CA ILE A 395 19.88 5.37 -4.91
C ILE A 395 19.39 4.77 -3.59
N ILE A 396 20.27 4.54 -2.61
CA ILE A 396 19.89 3.94 -1.31
C ILE A 396 18.85 4.80 -0.56
N THR A 397 18.93 6.13 -0.68
CA THR A 397 18.01 7.03 0.03
C THR A 397 16.66 7.20 -0.64
N GLN A 398 16.59 7.07 -1.97
CA GLN A 398 15.39 7.36 -2.74
C GLN A 398 14.72 6.11 -3.32
N ALA A 399 15.44 5.00 -3.47
CA ALA A 399 14.88 3.75 -3.94
C ALA A 399 13.82 3.27 -2.95
N ALA A 400 12.66 2.91 -3.50
CA ALA A 400 11.54 2.37 -2.75
C ALA A 400 11.76 0.93 -2.27
N ARG A 401 12.84 0.28 -2.72
CA ARG A 401 13.08 -1.15 -2.65
C ARG A 401 14.43 -1.44 -1.97
N PRO A 402 14.60 -2.63 -1.38
CA PRO A 402 15.90 -3.09 -0.90
C PRO A 402 16.98 -2.98 -1.99
N VAL A 403 18.17 -2.57 -1.56
CA VAL A 403 19.35 -2.47 -2.42
C VAL A 403 20.40 -3.45 -1.90
N LEU A 404 20.73 -4.45 -2.71
CA LEU A 404 21.88 -5.32 -2.47
C LEU A 404 23.13 -4.69 -3.11
N ALA A 405 23.99 -4.16 -2.27
CA ALA A 405 25.24 -3.56 -2.65
C ALA A 405 26.38 -4.59 -2.55
N LEU A 406 27.27 -4.63 -3.54
CA LEU A 406 28.42 -5.54 -3.60
C LEU A 406 29.74 -4.78 -3.55
N PRO A 407 30.34 -4.59 -2.36
CA PRO A 407 31.67 -4.01 -2.19
C PRO A 407 32.81 -4.89 -2.71
N GLY A 408 32.73 -6.19 -2.44
CA GLY A 408 33.75 -7.18 -2.81
C GLY A 408 33.29 -8.14 -3.89
N ASP A 409 33.88 -9.32 -3.91
CA ASP A 409 33.56 -10.37 -4.89
C ASP A 409 32.19 -11.02 -4.62
N VAL A 410 31.76 -11.85 -5.55
CA VAL A 410 30.52 -12.63 -5.43
C VAL A 410 30.71 -13.70 -4.37
N ILE A 411 29.81 -13.73 -3.40
CA ILE A 411 29.88 -14.67 -2.28
C ILE A 411 28.49 -15.27 -2.08
N PRO A 412 28.38 -16.61 -1.91
CA PRO A 412 27.11 -17.23 -1.56
C PRO A 412 26.56 -16.64 -0.27
N SER A 413 25.24 -16.44 -0.19
CA SER A 413 24.59 -16.01 1.05
C SER A 413 24.13 -17.25 1.82
N THR A 414 24.88 -17.63 2.86
CA THR A 414 24.61 -18.78 3.74
C THR A 414 24.50 -18.40 5.22
N HIS A 415 25.08 -17.26 5.62
CA HIS A 415 25.01 -16.73 6.98
C HIS A 415 24.87 -15.22 6.97
N ALA A 416 23.69 -14.73 7.35
CA ALA A 416 23.38 -13.31 7.41
C ALA A 416 23.62 -12.70 8.80
N LEU A 417 24.18 -11.50 8.83
CA LEU A 417 24.20 -10.63 10.01
C LEU A 417 23.18 -9.50 9.84
N LEU A 418 22.18 -9.45 10.71
CA LEU A 418 21.24 -8.35 10.82
C LEU A 418 21.79 -7.29 11.77
N ALA A 419 22.14 -6.12 11.26
CA ALA A 419 22.44 -4.95 12.08
C ALA A 419 21.13 -4.27 12.51
N PHE A 420 20.77 -4.40 13.79
CA PHE A 420 19.48 -3.97 14.33
C PHE A 420 19.62 -2.92 15.44
N ASP A 421 19.05 -1.75 15.20
CA ASP A 421 19.04 -0.60 16.13
C ASP A 421 17.62 -0.25 16.65
N GLY A 422 16.60 -1.06 16.32
CA GLY A 422 15.19 -0.80 16.66
C GLY A 422 14.51 0.29 15.84
N GLY A 423 15.23 0.98 14.96
CA GLY A 423 14.70 2.02 14.09
C GLY A 423 13.71 1.48 13.05
N SER A 424 12.84 2.34 12.52
CA SER A 424 11.80 1.94 11.55
C SER A 424 12.35 1.21 10.32
N ARG A 425 13.56 1.59 9.87
CA ARG A 425 14.28 0.99 8.73
C ARG A 425 14.92 -0.34 9.09
N ALA A 426 15.47 -0.45 10.30
CA ALA A 426 15.99 -1.70 10.82
C ALA A 426 14.87 -2.73 11.01
N LYS A 427 13.62 -2.30 11.24
CA LYS A 427 12.46 -3.22 11.23
C LYS A 427 12.08 -3.72 9.84
N GLU A 428 12.42 -3.00 8.77
CA GLU A 428 12.33 -3.53 7.40
C GLU A 428 13.47 -4.53 7.13
N ALA A 429 14.68 -4.22 7.59
CA ALA A 429 15.81 -5.13 7.56
C ALA A 429 15.54 -6.44 8.33
N LEU A 430 14.91 -6.35 9.51
CA LEU A 430 14.47 -7.51 10.29
C LEU A 430 13.45 -8.35 9.53
N PHE A 431 12.47 -7.71 8.87
CA PHE A 431 11.50 -8.42 8.03
C PHE A 431 12.18 -9.17 6.88
N VAL A 432 13.11 -8.53 6.16
CA VAL A 432 13.86 -9.18 5.08
C VAL A 432 14.74 -10.31 5.63
N ALA A 433 15.50 -10.08 6.69
CA ALA A 433 16.37 -11.08 7.28
C ALA A 433 15.61 -12.32 7.77
N THR A 434 14.41 -12.13 8.34
CA THR A 434 13.52 -13.23 8.74
C THR A 434 13.10 -14.05 7.52
N TYR A 435 12.66 -13.39 6.44
CA TYR A 435 12.31 -14.08 5.19
C TYR A 435 13.49 -14.86 4.62
N LEU A 436 14.69 -14.27 4.62
CA LEU A 436 15.89 -14.97 4.15
C LEU A 436 16.19 -16.20 5.00
N ALA A 437 16.15 -16.09 6.32
CA ALA A 437 16.38 -17.21 7.24
C ALA A 437 15.36 -18.34 7.02
N GLU A 438 14.08 -18.00 6.85
CA GLU A 438 13.00 -18.96 6.62
C GLU A 438 13.08 -19.61 5.22
N ARG A 439 13.14 -18.79 4.17
CA ARG A 439 13.02 -19.27 2.79
C ARG A 439 14.32 -19.83 2.24
N TRP A 440 15.45 -19.18 2.54
CA TRP A 440 16.76 -19.63 2.07
C TRP A 440 17.44 -20.57 3.05
N GLN A 441 16.86 -20.80 4.24
CA GLN A 441 17.40 -21.69 5.27
C GLN A 441 18.84 -21.28 5.66
N ILE A 442 19.08 -19.98 5.76
CA ILE A 442 20.39 -19.42 6.14
C ILE A 442 20.47 -19.17 7.63
N ASN A 443 21.68 -19.22 8.18
CA ASN A 443 21.92 -18.84 9.56
C ASN A 443 21.74 -17.33 9.73
N LEU A 444 21.15 -16.92 10.87
CA LEU A 444 20.93 -15.52 11.19
C LEU A 444 21.62 -15.14 12.50
N THR A 445 22.45 -14.09 12.45
CA THR A 445 23.02 -13.43 13.62
C THR A 445 22.48 -12.02 13.75
N VAL A 446 21.86 -11.68 14.87
CA VAL A 446 21.38 -10.33 15.18
C VAL A 446 22.46 -9.58 15.96
N PHE A 447 22.97 -8.50 15.37
CA PHE A 447 23.95 -7.62 15.98
C PHE A 447 23.31 -6.30 16.42
N THR A 448 23.52 -5.93 17.67
CA THR A 448 23.07 -4.66 18.23
C THR A 448 24.26 -3.93 18.85
N ALA A 449 24.56 -2.73 18.36
CA ALA A 449 25.62 -1.90 18.91
C ALA A 449 25.18 -1.29 20.26
N LEU A 450 26.08 -1.28 21.24
CA LEU A 450 25.87 -0.61 22.52
C LEU A 450 26.05 0.91 22.38
N ASP A 451 25.03 1.65 22.80
CA ASP A 451 25.05 3.11 22.95
C ASP A 451 25.05 3.54 24.44
N GLY A 452 25.60 2.69 25.31
CA GLY A 452 25.76 2.97 26.75
C GLY A 452 24.46 3.11 27.55
N SER A 453 23.32 2.60 27.06
CA SER A 453 22.00 2.74 27.71
C SER A 453 21.22 1.42 27.80
N ARG A 454 20.25 1.36 28.73
CA ARG A 454 19.28 0.24 28.90
C ARG A 454 18.42 -0.06 27.67
N LEU A 455 18.53 0.75 26.60
CA LEU A 455 17.77 0.58 25.36
C LEU A 455 18.22 -0.65 24.55
N SER A 456 19.48 -1.11 24.65
CA SER A 456 20.00 -2.22 23.84
C SER A 456 19.34 -3.58 24.15
N ALA A 457 19.05 -3.85 25.43
CA ALA A 457 18.35 -5.08 25.83
C ALA A 457 16.91 -5.11 25.29
N ALA A 458 16.18 -4.00 25.39
CA ALA A 458 14.82 -3.89 24.86
C ALA A 458 14.77 -4.01 23.33
N ILE A 459 15.79 -3.49 22.62
CA ILE A 459 15.93 -3.63 21.16
C ILE A 459 16.13 -5.11 20.78
N GLN A 460 16.99 -5.84 21.51
CA GLN A 460 17.15 -7.27 21.26
C GLN A 460 15.90 -8.08 21.60
N ASP A 461 15.20 -7.73 22.68
CA ASP A 461 13.94 -8.39 23.04
C ASP A 461 12.87 -8.18 21.97
N GLU A 462 12.82 -7.00 21.32
CA GLU A 462 11.95 -6.76 20.16
C GLU A 462 12.29 -7.66 18.97
N ALA A 463 13.58 -7.74 18.60
CA ALA A 463 14.01 -8.61 17.51
C ALA A 463 13.75 -10.09 17.83
N ARG A 464 14.00 -10.50 19.07
CA ARG A 464 13.76 -11.86 19.55
C ARG A 464 12.29 -12.23 19.51
N ALA A 465 11.42 -11.38 20.07
CA ALA A 465 9.98 -11.61 20.02
C ALA A 465 9.45 -11.75 18.59
N TYR A 466 10.00 -10.97 17.64
CA TYR A 466 9.64 -11.06 16.24
C TYR A 466 10.12 -12.36 15.57
N LEU A 467 11.36 -12.77 15.83
CA LEU A 467 11.95 -14.00 15.25
C LEU A 467 11.34 -15.27 15.86
N ASP A 468 11.06 -15.26 17.17
CA ASP A 468 10.40 -16.36 17.89
C ASP A 468 8.98 -16.59 17.34
N LEU A 469 8.24 -15.52 17.02
CA LEU A 469 6.92 -15.60 16.36
C LEU A 469 7.00 -16.28 14.98
N HIS A 470 8.17 -16.27 14.36
CA HIS A 470 8.45 -16.87 13.05
C HIS A 470 9.27 -18.16 13.15
N GLU A 471 9.45 -18.70 14.37
CA GLU A 471 10.19 -19.93 14.64
C GLU A 471 11.63 -19.92 14.08
N ILE A 472 12.24 -18.73 13.98
CA ILE A 472 13.61 -18.55 13.48
C ILE A 472 14.60 -18.54 14.63
N ASN A 473 15.50 -19.53 14.63
CA ASN A 473 16.62 -19.57 15.54
C ASN A 473 17.73 -18.62 15.07
N ALA A 474 17.94 -17.54 15.82
CA ALA A 474 19.02 -16.58 15.56
C ALA A 474 19.98 -16.49 16.74
N GLU A 475 21.25 -16.20 16.44
CA GLU A 475 22.26 -15.90 17.45
C GLU A 475 22.29 -14.39 17.74
N TYR A 476 22.35 -13.98 19.01
CA TYR A 476 22.31 -12.57 19.39
C TYR A 476 23.67 -12.07 19.90
N VAL A 477 24.12 -10.93 19.39
CA VAL A 477 25.41 -10.29 19.73
C VAL A 477 25.20 -8.86 20.14
N VAL A 478 25.85 -8.49 21.24
CA VAL A 478 25.88 -7.13 21.77
C VAL A 478 27.34 -6.74 21.96
N GLU A 479 27.82 -5.73 21.23
CA GLU A 479 29.19 -5.22 21.36
C GLU A 479 29.24 -3.69 21.41
N ASP A 480 30.29 -3.15 22.03
CA ASP A 480 30.58 -1.72 22.07
C ASP A 480 31.17 -1.24 20.74
N GLY A 481 30.56 -0.21 20.15
CA GLY A 481 31.12 0.56 19.03
C GLY A 481 30.73 0.12 17.60
N PRO A 482 30.95 0.97 16.58
CA PRO A 482 30.17 0.91 15.33
C PRO A 482 30.84 0.19 14.14
N ALA A 483 32.09 -0.29 14.22
CA ALA A 483 32.80 -0.79 13.02
C ALA A 483 33.85 -1.89 13.25
N ASP A 484 34.82 -1.67 14.14
CA ASP A 484 35.89 -2.63 14.37
C ASP A 484 35.36 -3.95 14.96
N SER A 485 34.36 -3.83 15.83
CA SER A 485 33.58 -4.89 16.46
C SER A 485 32.87 -5.78 15.42
N VAL A 486 32.21 -5.18 14.43
CA VAL A 486 31.47 -5.91 13.37
C VAL A 486 32.40 -6.79 12.52
N ARG A 487 33.65 -6.35 12.28
CA ARG A 487 34.63 -7.14 11.50
C ARG A 487 35.09 -8.40 12.22
N GLY A 488 35.26 -8.32 13.55
CA GLY A 488 35.58 -9.47 14.39
C GLY A 488 34.47 -10.50 14.29
N VAL A 489 33.23 -10.06 14.53
CA VAL A 489 32.02 -10.91 14.46
C VAL A 489 31.87 -11.55 13.09
N ILE A 490 32.04 -10.79 12.00
CA ILE A 490 31.95 -11.32 10.62
C ILE A 490 32.94 -12.47 10.40
N ARG A 491 34.20 -12.28 10.81
CA ARG A 491 35.25 -13.27 10.59
C ARG A 491 35.10 -14.50 11.49
N GLU A 492 34.77 -14.31 12.76
CA GLU A 492 34.63 -15.39 13.73
C GLU A 492 33.45 -16.31 13.41
N ARG A 493 32.37 -15.76 12.89
CA ARG A 493 31.11 -16.47 12.65
C ARG A 493 30.88 -16.86 11.20
N GLY A 494 31.80 -16.51 10.30
CA GLY A 494 31.71 -16.84 8.88
C GLY A 494 30.55 -16.14 8.17
N ILE A 495 30.23 -14.90 8.56
CA ILE A 495 29.12 -14.14 7.96
C ILE A 495 29.48 -13.74 6.53
N ASP A 496 28.54 -13.95 5.61
CA ASP A 496 28.70 -13.70 4.17
C ASP A 496 27.65 -12.74 3.59
N LEU A 497 26.68 -12.29 4.39
CA LEU A 497 25.71 -11.25 4.02
C LEU A 497 25.44 -10.33 5.21
N ILE A 498 25.46 -9.02 4.99
CA ILE A 498 24.99 -8.03 5.98
C ILE A 498 23.61 -7.55 5.56
N VAL A 499 22.66 -7.52 6.49
CA VAL A 499 21.32 -6.94 6.30
C VAL A 499 21.15 -5.78 7.28
N MET A 500 20.82 -4.58 6.78
CA MET A 500 20.72 -3.38 7.61
C MET A 500 19.70 -2.38 7.09
N GLY A 501 19.29 -1.45 7.95
CA GLY A 501 18.50 -0.28 7.54
C GLY A 501 19.34 0.77 6.80
N GLY A 502 18.71 1.52 5.90
CA GLY A 502 19.34 2.64 5.17
C GLY A 502 19.46 3.93 5.98
N TYR A 503 19.95 5.01 5.35
CA TYR A 503 20.28 6.30 5.98
C TYR A 503 19.12 7.02 6.72
N SER A 504 18.95 6.87 8.03
CA SER A 504 17.97 7.64 8.82
C SER A 504 18.26 9.16 8.78
N GLY A 505 17.22 9.99 8.81
CA GLY A 505 17.35 11.45 8.74
C GLY A 505 17.42 12.11 10.12
N LEU A 506 18.32 13.08 10.25
CA LEU A 506 18.45 14.12 11.30
C LEU A 506 18.62 13.65 12.75
N THR A 507 19.68 12.89 13.02
CA THR A 507 20.40 13.07 14.29
C THR A 507 21.60 13.98 14.02
N ILE A 508 21.68 15.12 14.71
CA ILE A 508 22.79 16.09 14.60
C ILE A 508 24.16 15.45 14.99
N LYS A 509 24.17 14.20 15.47
CA LYS A 509 25.37 13.39 15.72
C LYS A 509 25.97 12.73 14.46
N ASP A 510 25.20 12.55 13.37
CA ASP A 510 25.70 12.00 12.08
C ASP A 510 26.64 12.98 11.34
N PHE A 511 26.79 14.20 11.86
CA PHE A 511 27.56 15.27 11.23
C PHE A 511 29.07 15.17 11.54
N PHE A 512 29.47 14.42 12.58
CA PHE A 512 30.86 14.36 13.06
C PHE A 512 31.53 12.97 12.93
N VAL A 513 30.74 11.90 12.78
CA VAL A 513 31.19 10.54 12.51
C VAL A 513 30.27 10.02 11.40
N GLY A 514 30.80 9.61 10.25
CA GLY A 514 29.98 9.29 9.07
C GLY A 514 28.86 8.27 9.35
N SER A 515 27.80 8.29 8.53
CA SER A 515 26.69 7.33 8.64
C SER A 515 27.19 5.88 8.63
N SER A 516 26.67 5.04 9.55
CA SER A 516 27.03 3.62 9.68
C SER A 516 26.92 2.85 8.37
N VAL A 517 25.93 3.20 7.51
CA VAL A 517 25.78 2.61 6.17
C VAL A 517 26.99 2.90 5.27
N SER A 518 27.48 4.15 5.27
CA SER A 518 28.65 4.53 4.47
C SER A 518 29.93 3.85 4.96
N LEU A 519 30.04 3.65 6.28
CA LEU A 519 31.17 2.97 6.90
C LEU A 519 31.20 1.48 6.51
N VAL A 520 30.07 0.79 6.67
CA VAL A 520 29.91 -0.62 6.28
C VAL A 520 30.19 -0.82 4.80
N LEU A 521 29.63 0.02 3.91
CA LEU A 521 29.87 -0.08 2.46
C LEU A 521 31.33 0.13 2.05
N ARG A 522 32.11 0.86 2.85
CA ARG A 522 33.52 1.15 2.57
C ARG A 522 34.46 0.09 3.13
N GLU A 523 34.13 -0.51 4.26
CA GLU A 523 35.01 -1.44 4.98
C GLU A 523 34.65 -2.91 4.74
N SER A 524 33.39 -3.20 4.42
CA SER A 524 32.93 -4.55 4.10
C SER A 524 33.53 -5.03 2.78
N LYS A 525 33.81 -6.34 2.72
CA LYS A 525 34.10 -7.07 1.48
C LYS A 525 32.99 -8.05 1.10
N ILE A 526 31.94 -8.13 1.92
CA ILE A 526 30.81 -9.02 1.72
C ILE A 526 29.57 -8.23 1.25
N PRO A 527 28.62 -8.88 0.55
CA PRO A 527 27.35 -8.28 0.15
C PRO A 527 26.62 -7.57 1.31
N VAL A 528 26.03 -6.42 1.02
CA VAL A 528 25.28 -5.60 2.00
C VAL A 528 23.88 -5.30 1.45
N MET A 529 22.87 -5.92 2.05
CA MET A 529 21.45 -5.65 1.81
C MET A 529 20.99 -4.46 2.65
N ILE A 530 20.52 -3.41 1.99
CA ILE A 530 20.10 -2.16 2.63
C ILE A 530 18.59 -1.96 2.40
N CYS A 531 17.82 -1.95 3.48
CA CYS A 531 16.35 -1.84 3.49
C CYS A 531 15.90 -0.43 3.93
N ARG A 532 14.67 -0.01 3.57
CA ARG A 532 14.26 1.39 3.79
C ARG A 532 13.36 1.65 4.98
#